data_AF-A0A133V153-F1
#
_entry.id   AF-A0A133V153-F1
#
_cell.length_a   1.000
_cell.length_b   1.000
_cell.length_c   1.000
_cell.angle_alpha   90.00
_cell.angle_beta   90.00
_cell.angle_gamma   90.00
#
_symmetry.space_group_name_H-M   'P 1'
#
loop_
_entity.id
_entity.type
_entity.pdbx_description
1 polymer ?
#
loop_
_entity_poly.entity_id
_entity_poly.type
_entity_poly.pdbx_seq_one_letter_code
_entity_poly.pdbx_strand_id
1 'polypeptide(L)'
;MSEHEPIGRKRLARKLRVGEGSMRTILNRLKDDKLVASTPQGHILTKKGKQEFKRKPRKFLTLDAGDLTVGEVDVATIVRKASEKVELGIRQRDEAIKAGADGATVLVFSDGRFKIPGTQIDLEPKIENRLSKAFQPTDSDV
;
A
#
# COMPACT_ATOMS: atom_id res chain seq x y z
N MET A 1 -5.31 13.88 17.97
CA MET A 1 -5.31 12.53 18.58
C MET A 1 -4.65 11.56 17.61
N SER A 2 -3.91 10.52 18.06
CA SER A 2 -3.44 9.49 17.11
C SER A 2 -4.63 8.69 16.64
N GLU A 3 -4.69 8.40 15.34
CA GLU A 3 -5.77 7.66 14.70
C GLU A 3 -5.91 6.22 15.21
N HIS A 4 -4.94 5.71 16.00
CA HIS A 4 -4.89 4.36 16.55
C HIS A 4 -4.48 4.39 18.03
N GLU A 5 -5.03 3.46 18.81
CA GLU A 5 -4.65 3.18 20.20
C GLU A 5 -3.21 2.65 20.30
N PRO A 6 -2.52 2.86 21.44
CA PRO A 6 -1.25 2.21 21.73
C PRO A 6 -1.33 0.69 21.52
N ILE A 7 -0.31 0.10 20.90
CA ILE A 7 -0.30 -1.33 20.58
C ILE A 7 0.95 -2.02 21.11
N GLY A 8 0.76 -3.11 21.86
CA GLY A 8 1.87 -3.90 22.40
C GLY A 8 2.63 -4.69 21.32
N ARG A 9 3.94 -4.88 21.53
CA ARG A 9 4.84 -5.59 20.60
C ARG A 9 4.32 -6.96 20.15
N LYS A 10 3.83 -7.80 21.07
CA LYS A 10 3.31 -9.14 20.73
C LYS A 10 2.09 -9.08 19.81
N ARG A 11 1.20 -8.10 20.04
CA ARG A 11 0.01 -7.88 19.19
C ARG A 11 0.41 -7.38 17.80
N LEU A 12 1.40 -6.48 17.72
CA LEU A 12 1.97 -6.05 16.43
C LEU A 12 2.59 -7.21 15.66
N ALA A 13 3.41 -8.05 16.30
CA ALA A 13 4.05 -9.20 15.67
C ALA A 13 3.02 -10.14 15.04
N ARG A 14 1.94 -10.47 15.78
CA ARG A 14 0.84 -11.30 15.26
C ARG A 14 0.11 -10.65 14.10
N LYS A 15 -0.26 -9.36 14.22
CA LYS A 15 -0.98 -8.63 13.17
C LYS A 15 -0.18 -8.53 11.87
N LEU A 16 1.12 -8.33 11.98
CA LEU A 16 2.04 -8.21 10.85
C LEU A 16 2.60 -9.56 10.38
N ARG A 17 2.23 -10.67 11.05
CA ARG A 17 2.73 -12.03 10.79
C ARG A 17 4.26 -12.11 10.72
N VAL A 18 4.94 -11.37 11.61
CA VAL A 18 6.41 -11.39 11.74
C VAL A 18 6.83 -12.03 13.06
N GLY A 19 8.03 -12.63 13.10
CA GLY A 19 8.60 -13.19 14.33
C GLY A 19 8.81 -12.13 15.42
N GLU A 20 8.72 -12.53 16.70
CA GLU A 20 8.85 -11.60 17.82
C GLU A 20 10.21 -10.88 17.86
N GLY A 21 11.29 -11.60 17.48
CA GLY A 21 12.63 -11.03 17.34
C GLY A 21 12.68 -9.94 16.26
N SER A 22 12.11 -10.19 15.08
CA SER A 22 12.01 -9.21 13.99
C SER A 22 11.20 -7.98 14.40
N MET A 23 10.08 -8.18 15.09
CA MET A 23 9.27 -7.07 15.60
C MET A 23 10.05 -6.21 16.60
N ARG A 24 10.85 -6.83 17.48
CA ARG A 24 11.74 -6.10 18.39
C ARG A 24 12.74 -5.25 17.61
N THR A 25 13.39 -5.83 16.59
CA THR A 25 14.36 -5.11 15.74
C THR A 25 13.71 -3.94 15.00
N ILE A 26 12.53 -4.14 14.39
CA ILE A 26 11.77 -3.08 13.71
C ILE A 26 11.44 -1.93 14.67
N LEU A 27 10.90 -2.24 15.86
CA LEU A 27 10.54 -1.21 16.85
C LEU A 27 11.77 -0.49 17.39
N ASN A 28 12.90 -1.17 17.57
CA ASN A 28 14.14 -0.54 17.97
C ASN A 28 14.59 0.49 16.94
N ARG A 29 14.66 0.10 15.67
CA ARG A 29 15.03 1.02 14.58
C ARG A 29 14.09 2.23 14.49
N LEU A 30 12.78 2.02 14.59
CA LEU A 30 11.80 3.11 14.58
C LEU A 30 11.91 4.05 15.79
N LYS A 31 12.36 3.54 16.95
CA LYS A 31 12.66 4.37 18.13
C LYS A 31 13.94 5.16 17.95
N ASP A 32 14.99 4.54 17.40
CA ASP A 32 16.28 5.20 17.13
C ASP A 32 16.07 6.38 16.16
N ASP A 33 15.21 6.20 15.16
CA ASP A 33 14.80 7.26 14.22
C ASP A 33 13.81 8.28 14.83
N LYS A 34 13.42 8.11 16.09
CA LYS A 34 12.44 8.93 16.84
C LYS A 34 11.05 8.97 16.20
N LEU A 35 10.67 7.93 15.46
CA LEU A 35 9.36 7.81 14.81
C LEU A 35 8.31 7.18 15.73
N VAL A 36 8.73 6.25 16.59
CA VAL A 36 7.87 5.55 17.56
C VAL A 36 8.42 5.74 18.99
N ALA A 37 7.53 5.76 19.98
CA ALA A 37 7.87 5.72 21.40
C ALA A 37 7.20 4.52 22.07
N SER A 38 7.81 4.01 23.14
CA SER A 38 7.20 3.02 24.03
C SER A 38 6.51 3.72 25.20
N THR A 39 5.30 3.27 25.55
CA THR A 39 4.54 3.63 26.74
C THR A 39 4.15 2.36 27.50
N PRO A 40 3.67 2.46 28.76
CA PRO A 40 3.12 1.31 29.47
C PRO A 40 1.96 0.62 28.73
N GLN A 41 1.19 1.35 27.93
CA GLN A 41 0.09 0.80 27.14
C GLN A 41 0.52 0.21 25.77
N GLY A 42 1.78 0.41 25.35
CA GLY A 42 2.29 -0.11 24.08
C GLY A 42 3.11 0.91 23.30
N HIS A 43 3.20 0.73 21.99
CA HIS A 43 3.95 1.62 21.10
C HIS A 43 3.04 2.65 20.45
N ILE A 44 3.51 3.89 20.34
CA ILE A 44 2.80 5.02 19.71
C ILE A 44 3.69 5.78 18.72
N LEU A 45 3.09 6.44 17.73
CA LEU A 45 3.81 7.39 16.88
C LEU A 45 4.15 8.67 17.67
N THR A 46 5.40 9.13 17.55
CA THR A 46 5.82 10.44 18.07
C THR A 46 5.24 11.58 17.22
N LYS A 47 5.43 12.84 17.64
CA LYS A 47 5.09 14.00 16.79
C LYS A 47 5.82 13.95 15.44
N LYS A 48 7.12 13.63 15.46
CA LYS A 48 7.94 13.43 14.25
C LYS A 48 7.38 12.29 13.40
N GLY A 49 7.09 11.12 14.01
CA GLY A 49 6.51 9.98 13.31
C GLY A 49 5.19 10.29 12.62
N LYS A 50 4.31 11.03 13.28
CA LYS A 50 3.03 11.50 12.70
C LYS A 50 3.25 12.47 11.53
N GLN A 51 4.20 13.39 11.65
CA GLN A 51 4.53 14.32 10.57
C GLN A 51 5.11 13.57 9.36
N GLU A 52 6.06 12.67 9.57
CA GLU A 52 6.66 11.88 8.49
C GLU A 52 5.64 10.97 7.81
N PHE A 53 4.76 10.32 8.57
CA PHE A 53 3.66 9.53 8.01
C PHE A 53 2.74 10.37 7.11
N LYS A 54 2.45 11.62 7.52
CA LYS A 54 1.63 12.56 6.73
C LYS A 54 2.32 13.08 5.47
N ARG A 55 3.66 13.08 5.40
CA ARG A 55 4.41 13.57 4.22
C ARG A 55 4.39 12.59 3.06
N LYS A 56 4.21 11.28 3.34
CA LYS A 56 4.14 10.22 2.33
C LYS A 56 2.88 9.38 2.55
N PRO A 57 1.68 9.98 2.44
CA PRO A 57 0.45 9.24 2.67
C PRO A 57 0.34 8.16 1.59
N ARG A 58 0.46 6.90 2.00
CA ARG A 58 0.12 5.77 1.14
C ARG A 58 -1.39 5.59 1.27
N LYS A 59 -2.10 5.84 0.19
CA LYS A 59 -3.54 5.59 0.14
C LYS A 59 -3.75 4.15 -0.28
N PHE A 60 -4.54 3.42 0.49
CA PHE A 60 -4.96 2.07 0.18
C PHE A 60 -6.48 2.08 0.07
N LEU A 61 -7.00 1.38 -0.93
CA LEU A 61 -8.43 1.20 -1.16
C LEU A 61 -8.70 -0.30 -1.19
N THR A 62 -9.51 -0.80 -0.26
CA THR A 62 -10.11 -2.12 -0.42
C THR A 62 -11.27 -2.01 -1.39
N LEU A 63 -11.27 -2.86 -2.40
CA LEU A 63 -12.29 -2.92 -3.43
C LEU A 63 -12.54 -4.37 -3.83
N ASP A 64 -13.57 -4.55 -4.64
CA ASP A 64 -13.79 -5.76 -5.41
C ASP A 64 -13.28 -5.40 -6.81
N ALA A 65 -12.17 -6.01 -7.22
CA ALA A 65 -11.51 -5.73 -8.48
C ALA A 65 -11.99 -6.63 -9.63
N GLY A 66 -12.99 -7.50 -9.38
CA GLY A 66 -13.53 -8.42 -10.38
C GLY A 66 -12.42 -9.27 -11.00
N ASP A 67 -12.42 -9.35 -12.33
CA ASP A 67 -11.46 -10.16 -13.09
C ASP A 67 -10.05 -9.54 -13.19
N LEU A 68 -9.80 -8.38 -12.57
CA LEU A 68 -8.47 -7.78 -12.55
C LEU A 68 -7.49 -8.53 -11.65
N THR A 69 -7.97 -9.34 -10.72
CA THR A 69 -7.16 -10.08 -9.75
C THR A 69 -7.75 -11.47 -9.52
N VAL A 70 -7.01 -12.33 -8.83
CA VAL A 70 -7.41 -13.72 -8.56
C VAL A 70 -7.62 -13.99 -7.06
N GLY A 71 -7.44 -12.98 -6.21
CA GLY A 71 -7.51 -13.10 -4.77
C GLY A 71 -8.90 -12.86 -4.21
N GLU A 72 -9.17 -13.37 -3.00
CA GLU A 72 -10.45 -13.14 -2.30
C GLU A 72 -10.60 -11.71 -1.75
N VAL A 73 -9.48 -10.97 -1.63
CA VAL A 73 -9.44 -9.62 -1.09
C VAL A 73 -8.51 -8.75 -1.94
N ASP A 74 -9.05 -7.68 -2.51
CA ASP A 74 -8.27 -6.74 -3.31
C ASP A 74 -7.95 -5.45 -2.59
N VAL A 75 -6.71 -5.01 -2.74
CA VAL A 75 -6.23 -3.72 -2.24
C VAL A 75 -5.52 -2.98 -3.36
N ALA A 76 -6.04 -1.82 -3.74
CA ALA A 76 -5.39 -0.90 -4.66
C ALA A 76 -4.56 0.16 -3.91
N THR A 77 -3.49 0.62 -4.54
CA THR A 77 -2.70 1.78 -4.12
C THR A 77 -2.21 2.54 -5.35
N ILE A 78 -1.65 3.73 -5.16
CA ILE A 78 -1.14 4.57 -6.25
C ILE A 78 0.31 5.00 -5.98
N VAL A 79 1.14 4.94 -7.01
CA VAL A 79 2.51 5.44 -7.04
C VAL A 79 2.58 6.57 -8.06
N ARG A 80 2.91 7.77 -7.57
CA ARG A 80 2.91 8.96 -8.41
C ARG A 80 4.09 8.97 -9.39
N LYS A 81 3.84 9.37 -10.64
CA LYS A 81 4.86 9.57 -11.69
C LYS A 81 5.83 8.40 -11.84
N ALA A 82 5.29 7.18 -11.95
CA ALA A 82 6.05 5.95 -11.98
C ALA A 82 5.89 5.12 -13.26
N SER A 83 5.06 5.57 -14.21
CA SER A 83 4.76 4.82 -15.44
C SER A 83 6.01 4.41 -16.24
N GLU A 84 7.04 5.27 -16.30
CA GLU A 84 8.32 4.96 -16.98
C GLU A 84 9.06 3.75 -16.40
N LYS A 85 8.73 3.34 -15.17
CA LYS A 85 9.32 2.16 -14.49
C LYS A 85 8.49 0.90 -14.69
N VAL A 86 7.39 1.01 -15.44
CA VAL A 86 6.46 -0.07 -15.71
C VAL A 86 6.47 -0.34 -17.21
N GLU A 87 6.96 -1.51 -17.59
CA GLU A 87 6.82 -2.03 -18.94
C GLU A 87 5.46 -2.74 -19.06
N LEU A 88 5.42 -4.07 -18.93
CA LEU A 88 4.18 -4.87 -18.99
C LEU A 88 3.57 -5.17 -17.62
N GLY A 89 4.11 -4.61 -16.53
CA GLY A 89 3.63 -4.90 -15.16
C GLY A 89 3.95 -6.30 -14.62
N ILE A 90 4.51 -7.20 -15.44
CA ILE A 90 4.83 -8.58 -15.07
C ILE A 90 5.80 -8.64 -13.88
N ARG A 91 6.85 -7.81 -13.89
CA ARG A 91 7.83 -7.77 -12.81
C ARG A 91 7.20 -7.38 -11.47
N GLN A 92 6.31 -6.39 -11.49
CA GLN A 92 5.60 -5.95 -10.29
C GLN A 92 4.66 -7.05 -9.77
N ARG A 93 3.97 -7.75 -10.68
CA ARG A 93 3.13 -8.90 -10.32
C ARG A 93 3.95 -10.01 -9.66
N ASP A 94 5.05 -10.42 -10.27
CA ASP A 94 5.86 -11.53 -9.77
C ASP A 94 6.49 -11.18 -8.41
N GLU A 95 6.93 -9.92 -8.20
CA GLU A 95 7.40 -9.46 -6.89
C GLU A 95 6.27 -9.38 -5.85
N ALA A 96 5.06 -9.01 -6.24
CA ALA A 96 3.90 -9.04 -5.34
C ALA A 96 3.57 -10.48 -4.91
N ILE A 97 3.63 -11.44 -5.84
CA ILE A 97 3.43 -12.86 -5.54
C ILE A 97 4.50 -13.38 -4.59
N LYS A 98 5.78 -13.07 -4.84
CA LYS A 98 6.88 -13.41 -3.91
C LYS A 98 6.70 -12.79 -2.52
N ALA A 99 6.07 -11.61 -2.44
CA ALA A 99 5.75 -10.95 -1.18
C ALA A 99 4.49 -11.52 -0.47
N GLY A 100 3.83 -12.51 -1.06
CA GLY A 100 2.70 -13.24 -0.48
C GLY A 100 1.32 -12.82 -0.97
N ALA A 101 1.22 -12.11 -2.10
CA ALA A 101 -0.06 -11.90 -2.78
C ALA A 101 -0.41 -13.09 -3.70
N ASP A 102 -1.69 -13.30 -3.98
CA ASP A 102 -2.13 -14.30 -4.97
C ASP A 102 -1.85 -13.84 -6.42
N GLY A 103 -1.79 -12.52 -6.62
CA GLY A 103 -1.51 -11.86 -7.89
C GLY A 103 -1.47 -10.35 -7.72
N ALA A 104 -1.20 -9.64 -8.81
CA ALA A 104 -1.35 -8.20 -8.89
C ALA A 104 -1.50 -7.76 -10.35
N THR A 105 -2.31 -6.73 -10.55
CA THR A 105 -2.49 -6.07 -11.84
C THR A 105 -1.99 -4.64 -11.73
N VAL A 106 -1.21 -4.23 -12.74
CA VAL A 106 -0.63 -2.89 -12.81
C VAL A 106 -1.43 -2.08 -13.80
N LEU A 107 -1.86 -0.90 -13.37
CA LEU A 107 -2.61 0.05 -14.18
C LEU A 107 -1.73 1.28 -14.39
N VAL A 108 -1.72 1.85 -15.59
CA VAL A 108 -1.05 3.13 -15.86
C VAL A 108 -2.12 4.15 -16.22
N PHE A 109 -2.11 5.28 -15.52
CA PHE A 109 -3.01 6.38 -15.85
C PHE A 109 -2.37 7.27 -16.92
N SER A 110 -3.03 7.35 -18.08
CA SER A 110 -2.60 8.18 -19.21
C SER A 110 -3.79 8.57 -20.08
N ASP A 111 -3.77 9.78 -20.63
CA ASP A 111 -4.85 10.33 -21.47
C ASP A 111 -6.21 10.30 -20.75
N GLY A 112 -6.19 10.55 -19.43
CA GLY A 112 -7.40 10.61 -18.60
C GLY A 112 -8.06 9.27 -18.29
N ARG A 113 -7.42 8.12 -18.57
CA ARG A 113 -7.96 6.77 -18.31
C ARG A 113 -6.91 5.83 -17.74
N PHE A 114 -7.37 4.78 -17.04
CA PHE A 114 -6.50 3.67 -16.63
C PHE A 114 -6.31 2.69 -17.77
N LYS A 115 -5.06 2.28 -18.02
CA LYS A 115 -4.70 1.29 -19.05
C LYS A 115 -3.92 0.15 -18.42
N ILE A 116 -4.19 -1.08 -18.83
CA ILE A 116 -3.34 -2.23 -18.51
C ILE A 116 -2.20 -2.25 -19.54
N PRO A 117 -0.93 -2.16 -19.12
CA PRO A 117 0.18 -2.11 -20.07
C PRO A 117 0.24 -3.36 -20.96
N GLY A 118 0.35 -3.15 -22.27
CA GLY A 118 0.45 -4.23 -23.26
C GLY A 118 -0.87 -4.88 -23.64
N THR A 119 -2.02 -4.36 -23.19
CA THR A 119 -3.34 -4.82 -23.62
C THR A 119 -4.20 -3.67 -24.15
N GLN A 120 -5.29 -4.01 -24.83
CA GLN A 120 -6.32 -3.08 -25.30
C GLN A 120 -7.62 -3.25 -24.49
N ILE A 121 -7.52 -3.82 -23.29
CA ILE A 121 -8.67 -4.12 -22.44
C ILE A 121 -9.00 -2.88 -21.63
N ASP A 122 -10.24 -2.40 -21.78
CA ASP A 122 -10.78 -1.32 -20.96
C ASP A 122 -11.17 -1.83 -19.57
N LEU A 123 -10.98 -0.99 -18.56
CA LEU A 123 -11.45 -1.30 -17.21
C LEU A 123 -12.96 -1.19 -17.13
N GLU A 124 -13.57 -2.02 -16.28
CA GLU A 124 -14.98 -1.86 -15.96
C GLU A 124 -15.26 -0.45 -15.38
N PRO A 125 -16.28 0.27 -15.87
CA PRO A 125 -16.57 1.64 -15.44
C PRO A 125 -16.76 1.78 -13.93
N LYS A 126 -17.29 0.73 -13.27
CA LYS A 126 -17.48 0.71 -11.81
C LYS A 126 -16.13 0.75 -11.07
N ILE A 127 -15.14 -0.02 -11.53
CA ILE A 127 -13.81 -0.07 -10.94
C ILE A 127 -13.07 1.23 -11.23
N GLU A 128 -13.08 1.69 -12.49
CA GLU A 128 -12.44 2.95 -12.90
C GLU A 128 -12.96 4.16 -12.09
N ASN A 129 -14.27 4.26 -11.88
CA ASN A 129 -14.86 5.31 -11.05
C ASN A 129 -14.43 5.22 -9.58
N ARG A 130 -14.37 4.01 -9.00
CA ARG A 130 -13.90 3.81 -7.62
C ARG A 130 -12.43 4.22 -7.47
N LEU A 131 -11.57 3.80 -8.41
CA LEU A 131 -10.15 4.14 -8.41
C LEU A 131 -9.94 5.64 -8.60
N SER A 132 -10.64 6.26 -9.56
CA SER A 132 -10.55 7.70 -9.83
C SER A 132 -10.97 8.53 -8.63
N LYS A 133 -12.12 8.20 -8.01
CA LYS A 133 -12.61 8.89 -6.81
C LYS A 133 -11.68 8.73 -5.61
N ALA A 134 -11.09 7.54 -5.46
CA ALA A 134 -10.16 7.27 -4.37
C ALA A 134 -8.82 7.96 -4.58
N PHE A 135 -8.20 7.83 -5.74
CA PHE A 135 -6.80 8.22 -5.90
C PHE A 135 -6.58 9.56 -6.57
N GLN A 136 -7.56 10.09 -7.31
CA GLN A 136 -7.40 11.31 -8.12
C GLN A 136 -6.09 11.23 -8.93
N PRO A 137 -5.97 10.22 -9.80
CA PRO A 137 -4.74 9.96 -10.55
C PRO A 137 -4.45 11.12 -11.52
N THR A 138 -3.18 11.31 -11.80
CA THR A 138 -2.70 12.20 -12.87
C THR A 138 -1.87 11.40 -13.86
N ASP A 139 -1.64 11.95 -15.04
CA ASP A 139 -0.82 11.28 -16.05
C ASP A 139 0.52 10.82 -15.49
N SER A 140 0.93 9.63 -15.94
CA SER A 140 2.13 8.92 -15.53
C SER A 140 2.07 8.27 -14.13
N ASP A 141 0.93 8.32 -13.44
CA ASP A 141 0.70 7.55 -12.22
C ASP A 141 0.45 6.07 -12.52
N VAL A 142 0.74 5.23 -11.52
CA VAL A 142 0.58 3.76 -11.55
C VAL A 142 -0.23 3.30 -10.35
#